data_AF-A0AAU9G4N3-F1
#
_entry.id   AF-A0AAU9G4N3-F1
#
_cell.length_a   1.000
_cell.length_b   1.000
_cell.length_c   1.000
_cell.angle_alpha   90.00
_cell.angle_beta   90.00
_cell.angle_gamma   90.00
#
_symmetry.space_group_name_H-M   'P 1'
#
loop_
_entity.id
_entity.type
_entity.pdbx_description
1 polymer ?
#
loop_
_entity_poly.entity_id
_entity_poly.type
_entity_poly.pdbx_seq_one_letter_code
_entity_poly.pdbx_strand_id
1 'polypeptide(L)'
;MTLQLWLLVGLPVVALAALRPIEQHKMTTPLTAAVMELLEREVSPTQSTLGVIELIPESHGRRDHQQHELLTSVLLRTGSSMALRVYQEAPLKLPASHCLILVNSAEAFRSLKIQFSKAPQTQEFNFLIVLTRRLATRAERLEAMRDIFVTCVRLHTMNAIMLTQRNDGVVLTYGYRLYNQDCKLTLNLDLLNQYENGSFRHETSRIFDRVLGSLGGCPIRVSWNPVPPFVHFQGNMDSAEEREQVWRLSGIDGELIKVLAEIFDFRIKLLPPCKMQPMCNGSYSSECSSCFHQLNNGSSSVLIGAMSGSHVSRYHFTTTVSYHQSSLVFVVNMNSKIGAVRQLLVPYCSNVWLALIVSCSLVVFVFWLRRRRIGQSDIAVQSLTVLTTLLGNPLVARQLPTDCRHRYFYSVWLLLVLVLRVVYQGKLYDSFREPYNPPLPSQISELIAKNYTLLSQEYYDYYPRNQTVLYAGNIQERFARIQREGDDKQLTTTALLANVGYNNRINWRTTHLTHVQEHIFLYQLVIYLHVHSILKFGFDRKLKQLQSSGIIGYFVHEFDRPQYRVPLTEAHEVTPLPLEVFCGLYYIGSILLGAAVLAFLLELLSVRVAWLRRFLG
;
A
#
# COMPACT_ATOMS: atom_id res chain seq x y z
N MET A 1 15.56 22.65 -80.46
CA MET A 1 14.82 21.80 -79.50
C MET A 1 14.55 22.62 -78.24
N THR A 2 13.66 23.59 -78.41
CA THR A 2 13.45 24.76 -77.54
C THR A 2 12.00 25.19 -77.72
N LEU A 3 11.05 24.33 -77.36
CA LEU A 3 9.62 24.65 -77.46
C LEU A 3 8.70 23.84 -76.52
N GLN A 4 9.21 23.30 -75.41
CA GLN A 4 8.37 22.54 -74.45
C GLN A 4 8.49 22.99 -72.99
N LEU A 5 9.30 24.01 -72.67
CA LEU A 5 9.41 24.51 -71.29
C LEU A 5 8.51 25.71 -70.96
N TRP A 6 7.80 26.29 -71.94
CA TRP A 6 6.97 27.48 -71.73
C TRP A 6 5.49 27.20 -71.38
N LEU A 7 5.08 25.94 -71.37
CA LEU A 7 3.68 25.55 -71.09
C LEU A 7 3.40 25.16 -69.63
N LEU A 8 4.41 25.18 -68.74
CA LEU A 8 4.25 24.84 -67.32
C LEU A 8 4.36 26.04 -66.36
N VAL A 9 4.53 27.26 -66.87
CA VAL A 9 4.63 28.49 -66.06
C VAL A 9 3.36 29.37 -66.17
N GLY A 10 2.39 28.99 -67.01
CA GLY A 10 1.19 29.78 -67.32
C GLY A 10 -0.11 29.40 -66.60
N LEU A 11 -0.10 28.50 -65.62
CA LEU A 11 -1.30 28.06 -64.88
C LEU A 11 -1.00 27.85 -63.39
N PRO A 12 -0.87 28.94 -62.62
CA PRO A 12 -1.53 28.95 -61.31
C PRO A 12 -2.14 30.30 -60.93
N VAL A 13 -2.58 31.13 -61.88
CA VAL A 13 -3.19 32.44 -61.56
C VAL A 13 -4.73 32.43 -61.63
N VAL A 14 -5.35 31.43 -62.24
CA VAL A 14 -6.83 31.35 -62.32
C VAL A 14 -7.45 30.44 -61.23
N ALA A 15 -6.66 29.63 -60.53
CA ALA A 15 -7.17 28.81 -59.41
C ALA A 15 -7.07 29.49 -58.03
N LEU A 16 -6.32 30.61 -57.90
CA LEU A 16 -6.25 31.39 -56.65
C LEU A 16 -7.35 32.45 -56.52
N ALA A 17 -8.15 32.70 -57.58
CA ALA A 17 -9.24 33.68 -57.54
C ALA A 17 -10.59 33.10 -57.05
N ALA A 18 -10.61 31.83 -56.61
CA ALA A 18 -11.79 31.18 -56.02
C ALA A 18 -11.60 30.79 -54.53
N LEU A 19 -10.47 31.16 -53.91
CA LEU A 19 -10.42 31.28 -52.46
C LEU A 19 -10.91 32.67 -52.12
N ARG A 20 -12.24 32.81 -51.98
CA ARG A 20 -12.80 33.95 -51.25
C ARG A 20 -12.00 34.05 -49.95
N PRO A 21 -11.48 35.23 -49.57
CA PRO A 21 -11.03 35.39 -48.20
C PRO A 21 -12.18 34.89 -47.32
N ILE A 22 -11.88 34.06 -46.32
CA ILE A 22 -12.84 33.75 -45.27
C ILE A 22 -13.19 35.12 -44.70
N GLU A 23 -14.29 35.71 -45.18
CA GLU A 23 -14.90 36.87 -44.56
C GLU A 23 -15.01 36.46 -43.10
N GLN A 24 -14.32 37.21 -42.24
CA GLN A 24 -14.52 37.11 -40.80
C GLN A 24 -16.02 37.19 -40.60
N HIS A 25 -16.67 36.04 -40.40
CA HIS A 25 -18.09 35.95 -40.20
C HIS A 25 -18.35 36.83 -38.98
N LYS A 26 -18.91 38.02 -39.21
CA LYS A 26 -19.38 38.90 -38.13
C LYS A 26 -20.16 38.01 -37.18
N MET A 27 -19.92 38.11 -35.87
CA MET A 27 -20.67 37.37 -34.85
C MET A 27 -22.17 37.54 -35.12
N THR A 28 -22.79 36.57 -35.79
CA THR A 28 -24.15 36.69 -36.32
C THR A 28 -25.18 36.45 -35.23
N THR A 29 -24.78 35.76 -34.16
CA THR A 29 -25.63 35.48 -33.00
C THR A 29 -24.87 35.70 -31.68
N PRO A 30 -25.49 36.34 -30.67
CA PRO A 30 -24.86 36.57 -29.38
C PRO A 30 -24.57 35.26 -28.62
N LEU A 31 -25.30 34.19 -28.91
CA LEU A 31 -25.02 32.84 -28.39
C LEU A 31 -23.67 32.31 -28.86
N THR A 32 -23.38 32.45 -30.15
CA THR A 32 -22.09 32.03 -30.73
C THR A 32 -20.94 32.85 -30.16
N ALA A 33 -21.14 34.16 -29.98
CA ALA A 33 -20.15 35.03 -29.35
C ALA A 33 -19.81 34.59 -27.93
N ALA A 34 -20.83 34.36 -27.09
CA ALA A 34 -20.67 33.91 -25.71
C ALA A 34 -19.97 32.55 -25.59
N VAL A 35 -20.33 31.58 -26.45
CA VAL A 35 -19.68 30.26 -26.48
C VAL A 35 -18.20 30.38 -26.84
N MET A 36 -17.87 31.20 -27.83
CA MET A 36 -16.48 31.39 -28.26
C MET A 36 -15.62 32.03 -27.18
N GLU A 37 -16.11 33.09 -26.52
CA GLU A 37 -15.39 33.73 -25.42
C GLU A 37 -15.17 32.76 -24.25
N LEU A 38 -16.17 31.94 -23.91
CA LEU A 38 -16.05 30.96 -22.84
C LEU A 38 -15.05 29.85 -23.20
N LEU A 39 -15.05 29.36 -24.44
CA LEU A 39 -14.07 28.37 -24.91
C LEU A 39 -12.63 28.92 -24.90
N GLU A 40 -12.44 30.15 -25.38
CA GLU A 40 -11.12 30.81 -25.39
C GLU A 40 -10.60 31.08 -23.98
N ARG A 41 -11.46 31.48 -23.05
CA ARG A 41 -11.07 31.85 -21.67
C ARG A 41 -10.90 30.65 -20.74
N GLU A 42 -11.76 29.65 -20.83
CA GLU A 42 -11.84 28.56 -19.83
C GLU A 42 -11.25 27.23 -20.31
N VAL A 43 -11.42 26.91 -21.60
CA VAL A 43 -11.04 25.58 -22.13
C VAL A 43 -9.69 25.62 -22.82
N SER A 44 -9.48 26.57 -23.73
CA SER A 44 -8.24 26.72 -24.52
C SER A 44 -6.95 26.84 -23.69
N PRO A 45 -6.93 27.48 -22.51
CA PRO A 45 -5.69 27.59 -21.73
C PRO A 45 -5.28 26.28 -21.06
N THR A 46 -6.20 25.33 -20.88
CA THR A 46 -5.95 24.11 -20.12
C THR A 46 -6.03 22.84 -20.94
N GLN A 47 -6.64 22.87 -22.13
CA GLN A 47 -6.84 21.70 -22.98
C GLN A 47 -6.37 21.95 -24.41
N SER A 48 -5.80 20.92 -25.02
CA SER A 48 -5.45 20.90 -26.45
C SER A 48 -6.50 20.22 -27.32
N THR A 49 -7.49 19.55 -26.72
CA THR A 49 -8.54 18.81 -27.43
C THR A 49 -9.92 19.18 -26.91
N LEU A 50 -10.88 19.33 -27.82
CA LEU A 50 -12.29 19.55 -27.51
C LEU A 50 -13.16 18.53 -28.24
N GLY A 51 -13.95 17.76 -27.49
CA GLY A 51 -14.99 16.92 -28.07
C GLY A 51 -16.22 17.76 -28.37
N VAL A 52 -16.72 17.73 -29.60
CA VAL A 52 -17.96 18.41 -30.00
C VAL A 52 -19.00 17.36 -30.32
N ILE A 53 -20.07 17.30 -29.53
CA ILE A 53 -21.16 16.33 -29.68
C ILE A 53 -22.40 17.08 -30.14
N GLU A 54 -22.96 16.65 -31.26
CA GLU A 54 -24.22 17.18 -31.76
C GLU A 54 -25.36 16.22 -31.43
N LEU A 55 -26.40 16.71 -30.74
CA LEU A 55 -27.59 15.93 -30.41
C LEU A 55 -28.80 16.53 -31.12
N ILE A 56 -29.48 15.68 -31.90
CA ILE A 56 -30.67 16.02 -32.69
C ILE A 56 -31.79 15.03 -32.29
N PRO A 57 -33.07 15.45 -32.15
CA PRO A 57 -34.17 14.59 -31.79
C PRO A 57 -34.45 13.60 -32.92
N GLU A 58 -34.74 12.34 -32.59
CA GLU A 58 -35.06 11.29 -33.58
C GLU A 58 -36.27 11.66 -34.46
N SER A 59 -37.19 12.49 -33.96
CA SER A 59 -38.38 12.95 -34.68
C SER A 59 -38.14 14.03 -35.74
N HIS A 60 -36.99 14.72 -35.70
CA HIS A 60 -36.64 15.80 -36.61
C HIS A 60 -35.23 15.57 -37.18
N GLY A 61 -35.12 14.81 -38.26
CA GLY A 61 -33.86 14.53 -38.95
C GLY A 61 -33.19 15.73 -39.67
N ARG A 62 -33.52 16.98 -39.29
CA ARG A 62 -32.92 18.20 -39.86
C ARG A 62 -32.26 19.04 -38.78
N ARG A 63 -31.02 19.48 -39.06
CA ARG A 63 -30.29 20.47 -38.26
C ARG A 63 -31.11 21.74 -38.12
N ASP A 64 -31.18 22.25 -36.90
CA ASP A 64 -31.61 23.63 -36.67
C ASP A 64 -30.59 24.59 -37.28
N HIS A 65 -31.04 25.67 -37.91
CA HIS A 65 -30.18 26.65 -38.56
C HIS A 65 -29.17 27.25 -37.57
N GLN A 66 -29.62 27.52 -36.33
CA GLN A 66 -28.73 28.05 -35.27
C GLN A 66 -27.67 27.05 -34.82
N GLN A 67 -28.01 25.75 -34.79
CA GLN A 67 -27.06 24.69 -34.41
C GLN A 67 -25.99 24.51 -35.50
N HIS A 68 -26.38 24.61 -36.78
CA HIS A 68 -25.46 24.55 -37.92
C HIS A 68 -24.50 25.76 -37.95
N GLU A 69 -25.02 26.97 -37.71
CA GLU A 69 -24.24 28.20 -37.67
C GLU A 69 -23.21 28.18 -36.53
N LEU A 70 -23.63 27.74 -35.34
CA LEU A 70 -22.76 27.67 -34.17
C LEU A 70 -21.67 26.60 -34.34
N LEU A 71 -22.00 25.43 -34.87
CA LEU A 71 -21.00 24.39 -35.19
C LEU A 71 -19.96 24.92 -36.20
N THR A 72 -20.41 25.56 -37.28
CA THR A 72 -19.51 26.13 -38.30
C THR A 72 -18.58 27.19 -37.69
N SER A 73 -19.13 28.05 -36.82
CA SER A 73 -18.36 29.10 -36.15
C SER A 73 -17.30 28.53 -35.19
N VAL A 74 -17.67 27.50 -34.41
CA VAL A 74 -16.73 26.79 -33.54
C VAL A 74 -15.63 26.15 -34.38
N LEU A 75 -15.96 25.44 -35.46
CA LEU A 75 -14.98 24.78 -36.33
C LEU A 75 -13.97 25.75 -36.95
N LEU A 76 -14.44 26.90 -37.45
CA LEU A 76 -13.58 27.89 -38.10
C LEU A 76 -12.67 28.62 -37.13
N ARG A 77 -13.16 28.99 -35.93
CA ARG A 77 -12.41 29.82 -34.98
C ARG A 77 -11.57 28.99 -34.00
N THR A 78 -12.14 27.95 -33.39
CA THR A 78 -11.39 27.12 -32.43
C THR A 78 -10.50 26.07 -33.08
N GLY A 79 -10.70 25.73 -34.36
CA GLY A 79 -9.86 24.76 -35.07
C GLY A 79 -8.39 25.20 -35.24
N SER A 80 -8.09 26.47 -35.00
CA SER A 80 -6.72 27.01 -35.02
C SER A 80 -5.99 26.91 -33.68
N SER A 81 -6.71 26.87 -32.55
CA SER A 81 -6.14 26.86 -31.19
C SER A 81 -6.22 25.50 -30.50
N MET A 82 -7.17 24.64 -30.88
CA MET A 82 -7.40 23.32 -30.29
C MET A 82 -7.77 22.29 -31.35
N ALA A 83 -7.40 21.02 -31.12
CA ALA A 83 -7.85 19.92 -31.96
C ALA A 83 -9.32 19.59 -31.67
N LEU A 84 -10.17 19.70 -32.69
CA LEU A 84 -11.60 19.45 -32.59
C LEU A 84 -11.94 18.03 -33.04
N ARG A 85 -12.71 17.31 -32.23
CA ARG A 85 -13.27 16.01 -32.62
C ARG A 85 -14.79 16.08 -32.59
N VAL A 86 -15.39 16.09 -33.79
CA VAL A 86 -16.84 16.24 -33.97
C VAL A 86 -17.51 14.87 -34.05
N TYR A 87 -18.63 14.74 -33.36
CA TYR A 87 -19.45 13.54 -33.31
C TYR A 87 -20.87 13.87 -33.75
N GLN A 88 -21.29 13.24 -34.86
CA GLN A 88 -22.65 13.33 -35.37
C GLN A 88 -23.61 12.37 -34.65
N GLU A 89 -23.06 11.29 -34.05
CA GLU A 89 -23.76 10.36 -33.19
C GLU A 89 -23.12 10.36 -31.79
N ALA A 90 -23.93 10.19 -30.75
CA ALA A 90 -23.45 10.14 -29.38
C ALA A 90 -22.35 9.06 -29.23
N PRO A 91 -21.10 9.44 -28.90
CA PRO A 91 -20.03 8.47 -28.82
C PRO A 91 -20.23 7.54 -27.63
N LEU A 92 -20.03 6.23 -27.85
CA LEU A 92 -20.07 5.23 -26.79
C LEU A 92 -19.05 5.53 -25.67
N LYS A 93 -17.90 6.12 -26.01
CA LYS A 93 -16.88 6.58 -25.06
C LYS A 93 -16.60 8.07 -25.24
N LEU A 94 -16.62 8.83 -24.15
CA LEU A 94 -16.22 10.23 -24.15
C LEU A 94 -14.74 10.37 -24.54
N PRO A 95 -14.41 11.26 -25.49
CA PRO A 95 -13.07 11.34 -26.08
C PRO A 95 -12.13 12.34 -25.40
N ALA A 96 -12.67 13.30 -24.65
CA ALA A 96 -11.93 14.39 -24.03
C ALA A 96 -12.53 14.73 -22.66
N SER A 97 -11.75 15.36 -21.79
CA SER A 97 -12.20 15.88 -20.49
C SER A 97 -13.29 16.92 -20.67
N HIS A 98 -13.17 17.77 -21.70
CA HIS A 98 -14.12 18.83 -22.02
C HIS A 98 -14.90 18.47 -23.27
N CYS A 99 -16.23 18.50 -23.13
CA CYS A 99 -17.14 18.23 -24.23
C CYS A 99 -18.10 19.41 -24.41
N LEU A 100 -18.10 19.99 -25.61
CA LEU A 100 -19.13 20.90 -26.09
C LEU A 100 -20.29 20.09 -26.64
N ILE A 101 -21.46 20.18 -26.01
CA ILE A 101 -22.67 19.45 -26.40
C ILE A 101 -23.67 20.46 -26.96
N LEU A 102 -23.92 20.37 -28.26
CA LEU A 102 -24.91 21.18 -28.95
C LEU A 102 -26.23 20.43 -28.93
N VAL A 103 -27.25 21.02 -28.31
CA VAL A 103 -28.54 20.36 -28.11
C VAL A 103 -29.70 21.32 -28.36
N ASN A 104 -30.74 20.85 -29.05
CA ASN A 104 -31.91 21.65 -29.38
C ASN A 104 -33.14 21.34 -28.50
N SER A 105 -33.17 20.23 -27.79
CA SER A 105 -34.24 19.87 -26.85
C SER A 105 -33.73 18.99 -25.71
N ALA A 106 -34.43 19.02 -24.57
CA ALA A 106 -34.11 18.11 -23.46
C ALA A 106 -34.25 16.63 -23.86
N GLU A 107 -35.20 16.32 -24.74
CA GLU A 107 -35.40 14.98 -25.28
C GLU A 107 -34.18 14.48 -26.08
N ALA A 108 -33.59 15.33 -26.92
CA ALA A 108 -32.36 15.02 -27.63
C ALA A 108 -31.18 14.81 -26.68
N PHE A 109 -31.14 15.52 -25.54
CA PHE A 109 -30.11 15.27 -24.54
C PHE A 109 -30.28 13.89 -23.85
N ARG A 110 -31.52 13.44 -23.63
CA ARG A 110 -31.80 12.13 -23.01
C ARG A 110 -31.34 10.94 -23.87
N SER A 111 -31.17 11.12 -25.18
CA SER A 111 -30.63 10.06 -26.04
C SER A 111 -29.12 9.83 -25.83
N LEU A 112 -28.43 10.74 -25.13
CA LEU A 112 -27.01 10.60 -24.81
C LEU A 112 -26.78 9.42 -23.86
N LYS A 113 -26.36 8.29 -24.44
CA LYS A 113 -25.95 7.09 -23.72
C LYS A 113 -24.44 6.96 -23.75
N ILE A 114 -23.81 7.17 -22.61
CA ILE A 114 -22.36 7.07 -22.48
C ILE A 114 -22.04 5.74 -21.80
N GLN A 115 -21.31 4.86 -22.50
CA GLN A 115 -20.74 3.69 -21.86
C GLN A 115 -19.46 4.12 -21.16
N PHE A 116 -19.60 4.38 -19.86
CA PHE A 116 -18.42 4.51 -19.02
C PHE A 116 -17.67 3.18 -19.00
N SER A 117 -16.36 3.23 -19.21
CA SER A 117 -15.51 2.05 -19.04
C SER A 117 -15.69 1.50 -17.63
N LYS A 118 -15.67 0.16 -17.50
CA LYS A 118 -15.55 -0.51 -16.19
C LYS A 118 -14.23 -0.15 -15.49
N ALA A 119 -13.23 0.33 -16.23
CA ALA A 119 -11.99 0.82 -15.64
C ALA A 119 -12.26 1.97 -14.63
N PRO A 120 -11.44 2.09 -13.57
CA PRO A 120 -11.57 3.18 -12.61
C PRO A 120 -11.60 4.51 -13.36
N GLN A 121 -12.61 5.34 -13.08
CA GLN A 121 -12.75 6.64 -13.73
C GLN A 121 -11.49 7.47 -13.40
N THR A 122 -10.62 7.72 -14.37
CA THR A 122 -9.41 8.54 -14.15
C THR A 122 -9.64 10.00 -14.45
N GLN A 123 -10.69 10.30 -15.21
CA GLN A 123 -10.95 11.61 -15.78
C GLN A 123 -12.29 12.18 -15.31
N GLU A 124 -12.25 13.42 -14.87
CA GLU A 124 -13.43 14.24 -14.62
C GLU A 124 -13.91 14.80 -15.96
N PHE A 125 -15.19 14.62 -16.25
CA PHE A 125 -15.80 15.15 -17.46
C PHE A 125 -16.44 16.51 -17.17
N ASN A 126 -16.22 17.44 -18.08
CA ASN A 126 -16.72 18.80 -18.04
C ASN A 126 -17.61 19.01 -19.27
N PHE A 127 -18.90 19.24 -19.03
CA PHE A 127 -19.87 19.46 -20.10
C PHE A 127 -20.17 20.93 -20.27
N LEU A 128 -19.95 21.43 -21.48
CA LEU A 128 -20.42 22.72 -21.94
C LEU A 128 -21.63 22.50 -22.85
N ILE A 129 -22.82 22.70 -22.32
CA ILE A 129 -24.08 22.41 -23.01
C ILE A 129 -24.60 23.71 -23.61
N VAL A 130 -24.93 23.70 -24.90
CA VAL A 130 -25.49 24.87 -25.59
C VAL A 130 -26.90 24.51 -26.06
N LEU A 131 -27.89 25.13 -25.44
CA LEU A 131 -29.29 24.98 -25.84
C LEU A 131 -29.57 25.93 -27.01
N THR A 132 -29.61 25.37 -28.22
CA THR A 132 -29.72 26.14 -29.47
C THR A 132 -31.14 26.61 -29.75
N ARG A 133 -32.16 25.85 -29.34
CA ARG A 133 -33.56 26.24 -29.56
C ARG A 133 -34.00 27.33 -28.58
N ARG A 134 -34.58 28.41 -29.12
CA ARG A 134 -35.21 29.46 -28.31
C ARG A 134 -36.55 28.99 -27.75
N LEU A 135 -36.66 28.94 -26.43
CA LEU A 135 -37.89 28.59 -25.73
C LEU A 135 -38.65 29.87 -25.36
N ALA A 136 -39.94 29.90 -25.73
CA ALA A 136 -40.77 31.10 -25.70
C ALA A 136 -41.04 31.58 -24.27
N THR A 137 -41.32 30.65 -23.35
CA THR A 137 -41.62 30.97 -21.96
C THR A 137 -40.44 30.69 -21.03
N ARG A 138 -40.35 31.45 -19.92
CA ARG A 138 -39.36 31.20 -18.86
C ARG A 138 -39.55 29.83 -18.21
N ALA A 139 -40.81 29.39 -18.06
CA ALA A 139 -41.16 28.13 -17.43
C ALA A 139 -40.64 26.94 -18.24
N GLU A 140 -40.93 26.89 -19.55
CA GLU A 140 -40.43 25.86 -20.48
C GLU A 140 -38.89 25.77 -20.46
N ARG A 141 -38.21 26.93 -20.43
CA ARG A 141 -36.75 26.97 -20.39
C ARG A 141 -36.20 26.36 -19.10
N LEU A 142 -36.76 26.74 -17.95
CA LEU A 142 -36.34 26.19 -16.66
C LEU A 142 -36.60 24.69 -16.57
N GLU A 143 -37.71 24.21 -17.14
CA GLU A 143 -38.04 22.79 -17.20
C GLU A 143 -37.07 22.00 -18.09
N ALA A 144 -36.78 22.48 -19.30
CA ALA A 144 -35.79 21.87 -20.19
C ALA A 144 -34.40 21.83 -19.56
N MET A 145 -33.97 22.93 -18.92
CA MET A 145 -32.68 22.99 -18.22
C MET A 145 -32.61 21.98 -17.07
N ARG A 146 -33.69 21.83 -16.29
CA ARG A 146 -33.78 20.83 -15.23
C ARG A 146 -33.65 19.41 -15.76
N ASP A 147 -34.37 19.06 -16.82
CA ASP A 147 -34.33 17.70 -17.39
C ASP A 147 -32.92 17.33 -17.92
N ILE A 148 -32.25 18.27 -18.57
CA ILE A 148 -30.86 18.11 -19.04
C ILE A 148 -29.89 17.91 -17.86
N PHE A 149 -29.97 18.75 -16.81
CA PHE A 149 -29.08 18.60 -15.67
C PHE A 149 -29.37 17.34 -14.84
N VAL A 150 -30.64 16.91 -14.73
CA VAL A 150 -30.99 15.60 -14.15
C VAL A 150 -30.32 14.47 -14.93
N THR A 151 -30.27 14.59 -16.26
CA THR A 151 -29.54 13.63 -17.10
C THR A 151 -28.04 13.69 -16.85
N CYS A 152 -27.44 14.87 -16.64
CA CYS A 152 -26.02 15.00 -16.26
C CYS A 152 -25.70 14.31 -14.93
N VAL A 153 -26.59 14.39 -13.94
CA VAL A 153 -26.45 13.69 -12.66
C VAL A 153 -26.49 12.18 -12.84
N ARG A 154 -27.37 11.66 -13.72
CA ARG A 154 -27.41 10.23 -14.09
C ARG A 154 -26.15 9.77 -14.83
N LEU A 155 -25.50 10.69 -15.56
CA LEU A 155 -24.19 10.50 -16.19
C LEU A 155 -23.03 10.80 -15.22
N HIS A 156 -23.30 10.95 -13.92
CA HIS A 156 -22.29 11.15 -12.88
C HIS A 156 -21.33 12.33 -13.12
N THR A 157 -21.84 13.39 -13.76
CA THR A 157 -21.05 14.55 -14.18
C THR A 157 -21.47 15.82 -13.43
N MET A 158 -20.68 16.22 -12.42
CA MET A 158 -20.93 17.41 -11.60
C MET A 158 -20.62 18.73 -12.33
N ASN A 159 -19.57 18.75 -13.15
CA ASN A 159 -19.14 19.94 -13.88
C ASN A 159 -19.91 20.06 -15.20
N ALA A 160 -21.18 20.44 -15.12
CA ALA A 160 -21.97 20.79 -16.30
C ALA A 160 -22.41 22.26 -16.24
N ILE A 161 -22.15 22.97 -17.34
CA ILE A 161 -22.57 24.35 -17.57
C ILE A 161 -23.49 24.36 -18.79
N MET A 162 -24.53 25.17 -18.76
CA MET A 162 -25.46 25.33 -19.86
C MET A 162 -25.60 26.78 -20.28
N LEU A 163 -25.51 27.05 -21.58
CA LEU A 163 -25.81 28.34 -22.18
C LEU A 163 -27.16 28.30 -22.87
N THR A 164 -27.97 29.32 -22.64
CA THR A 164 -29.28 29.50 -23.27
C THR A 164 -29.52 30.96 -23.60
N GLN A 165 -30.18 31.23 -24.74
CA GLN A 165 -30.48 32.58 -25.19
C GLN A 165 -31.92 32.97 -24.83
N ARG A 166 -32.10 34.17 -24.29
CA ARG A 166 -33.40 34.82 -24.06
C ARG A 166 -33.83 35.58 -25.33
N ASN A 167 -35.14 35.86 -25.46
CA ASN A 167 -35.71 36.49 -26.66
C ASN A 167 -35.18 37.90 -26.95
N ASP A 168 -34.68 38.60 -25.93
CA ASP A 168 -34.05 39.92 -26.02
C ASP A 168 -32.55 39.87 -26.42
N GLY A 169 -32.03 38.70 -26.75
CA GLY A 169 -30.66 38.53 -27.22
C GLY A 169 -29.65 38.18 -26.13
N VAL A 170 -30.03 38.27 -24.85
CA VAL A 170 -29.16 37.98 -23.70
C VAL A 170 -28.88 36.49 -23.59
N VAL A 171 -27.62 36.11 -23.39
CA VAL A 171 -27.22 34.71 -23.17
C VAL A 171 -26.97 34.49 -21.69
N LEU A 172 -27.68 33.51 -21.11
CA LEU A 172 -27.61 33.15 -19.71
C LEU A 172 -26.77 31.89 -19.55
N THR A 173 -25.82 31.93 -18.61
CA THR A 173 -24.98 30.79 -18.25
C THR A 173 -25.48 30.21 -16.94
N TYR A 174 -25.96 28.98 -16.97
CA TYR A 174 -26.43 28.23 -15.82
C TYR A 174 -25.49 27.10 -15.49
N GLY A 175 -25.46 26.71 -14.22
CA GLY A 175 -25.09 25.35 -13.86
C GLY A 175 -25.97 24.88 -12.71
N TYR A 176 -25.64 23.75 -12.10
CA TYR A 176 -26.48 23.17 -11.07
C TYR A 176 -25.71 22.85 -9.79
N ARG A 177 -26.40 22.97 -8.66
CA ARG A 177 -25.99 22.40 -7.37
C ARG A 177 -26.95 21.28 -7.01
N LEU A 178 -26.37 20.20 -6.52
CA LEU A 178 -27.13 19.21 -5.77
C LEU A 178 -27.44 19.81 -4.41
N TYR A 179 -28.71 19.90 -4.10
CA TYR A 179 -29.20 20.33 -2.81
C TYR A 179 -29.96 19.19 -2.17
N ASN A 180 -29.66 18.92 -0.91
CA ASN A 180 -30.28 17.84 -0.17
C ASN A 180 -31.18 18.43 0.92
N GLN A 181 -32.38 18.90 0.55
CA GLN A 181 -33.46 18.97 1.53
C GLN A 181 -33.98 17.53 1.73
N ASP A 182 -34.01 17.08 2.99
CA ASP A 182 -34.45 15.74 3.39
C ASP A 182 -33.70 14.57 2.75
N CYS A 183 -32.45 14.76 2.33
CA CYS A 183 -31.64 13.74 1.65
C CYS A 183 -32.24 13.18 0.37
N LYS A 184 -33.19 13.92 -0.21
CA LYS A 184 -33.60 13.76 -1.59
C LYS A 184 -32.71 14.66 -2.43
N LEU A 185 -32.04 14.08 -3.42
CA LEU A 185 -31.28 14.84 -4.40
C LEU A 185 -32.26 15.77 -5.13
N THR A 186 -32.26 17.04 -4.74
CA THR A 186 -32.96 18.11 -5.47
C THR A 186 -31.96 18.91 -6.26
N LEU A 187 -32.35 19.31 -7.46
CA LEU A 187 -31.47 20.03 -8.37
C LEU A 187 -31.86 21.51 -8.38
N ASN A 188 -30.94 22.34 -7.89
CA ASN A 188 -31.10 23.79 -7.93
C ASN A 188 -30.27 24.38 -9.07
N LEU A 189 -30.91 25.22 -9.87
CA LEU A 189 -30.27 25.93 -10.97
C LEU A 189 -29.64 27.22 -10.45
N ASP A 190 -28.35 27.38 -10.69
CA ASP A 190 -27.62 28.61 -10.40
C ASP A 190 -27.38 29.38 -11.69
N LEU A 191 -27.79 30.64 -11.72
CA LEU A 191 -27.35 31.57 -12.76
C LEU A 191 -25.92 32.01 -12.42
N LEU A 192 -24.97 31.58 -13.23
CA LEU A 192 -23.53 31.84 -13.02
C LEU A 192 -23.11 33.16 -13.64
N ASN A 193 -23.58 33.44 -14.86
CA ASN A 193 -23.20 34.64 -15.58
C ASN A 193 -24.23 35.01 -16.66
N GLN A 194 -24.12 36.23 -17.18
CA GLN A 194 -24.97 36.76 -18.26
C GLN A 194 -24.06 37.45 -19.28
N TYR A 195 -24.27 37.17 -20.55
CA TYR A 195 -23.57 37.82 -21.65
C TYR A 195 -24.52 38.81 -22.33
N GLU A 196 -24.18 40.09 -22.19
CA GLU A 196 -24.95 41.23 -22.68
C GLU A 196 -23.98 42.26 -23.26
N ASN A 197 -24.36 42.95 -24.33
CA ASN A 197 -23.55 44.03 -24.94
C ASN A 197 -22.10 43.62 -25.33
N GLY A 198 -21.89 42.35 -25.71
CA GLY A 198 -20.60 41.88 -26.22
C GLY A 198 -19.58 41.45 -25.16
N SER A 199 -20.00 41.30 -23.89
CA SER A 199 -19.13 40.79 -22.83
C SER A 199 -19.94 40.08 -21.73
N PHE A 200 -19.27 39.24 -20.94
CA PHE A 200 -19.87 38.69 -19.72
C PHE A 200 -19.92 39.74 -18.61
N ARG A 201 -21.07 39.84 -17.93
CA ARG A 201 -21.33 40.83 -16.88
C ARG A 201 -20.38 40.73 -15.69
N HIS A 202 -19.95 39.52 -15.36
CA HIS A 202 -19.01 39.27 -14.26
C HIS A 202 -17.74 38.65 -14.84
N GLU A 203 -16.57 39.15 -14.43
CA GLU A 203 -15.31 38.42 -14.58
C GLU A 203 -15.28 37.26 -13.59
N THR A 204 -16.04 36.20 -13.87
CA THR A 204 -16.09 35.04 -13.00
C THR A 204 -14.78 34.27 -13.09
N SER A 205 -14.23 33.92 -11.92
CA SER A 205 -13.24 32.85 -11.76
C SER A 205 -13.75 31.54 -12.36
N ARG A 206 -12.82 30.66 -12.75
CA ARG A 206 -13.04 29.40 -13.50
C ARG A 206 -14.43 28.78 -13.32
N ILE A 207 -15.31 28.93 -14.31
CA ILE A 207 -16.74 28.55 -14.22
C ILE A 207 -16.90 27.01 -14.13
N PHE A 208 -15.91 26.27 -14.63
CA PHE A 208 -15.87 24.81 -14.56
C PHE A 208 -15.32 24.24 -13.25
N ASP A 209 -14.83 25.06 -12.31
CA ASP A 209 -14.34 24.58 -11.02
C ASP A 209 -15.47 24.39 -10.00
N ARG A 210 -16.50 23.62 -10.39
CA ARG A 210 -17.66 23.34 -9.52
C ARG A 210 -17.33 22.20 -8.57
N VAL A 211 -16.68 22.55 -7.47
CA VAL A 211 -16.36 21.61 -6.39
C VAL A 211 -17.65 21.03 -5.79
N LEU A 212 -17.61 19.74 -5.41
CA LEU A 212 -18.63 19.12 -4.57
C LEU A 212 -18.80 19.97 -3.28
N GLY A 213 -19.99 20.52 -3.09
CA GLY A 213 -20.33 21.33 -1.92
C GLY A 213 -20.74 20.49 -0.71
N SER A 214 -21.40 21.13 0.26
CA SER A 214 -22.03 20.43 1.39
C SER A 214 -23.11 19.45 0.91
N LEU A 215 -23.17 18.29 1.56
CA LEU A 215 -24.17 17.24 1.36
C LEU A 215 -25.37 17.39 2.31
N GLY A 216 -25.43 18.46 3.11
CA GLY A 216 -26.56 18.85 3.95
C GLY A 216 -26.85 17.88 5.10
N GLY A 217 -25.82 17.26 5.67
CA GLY A 217 -25.95 16.30 6.77
C GLY A 217 -26.52 14.94 6.35
N CYS A 218 -26.51 14.60 5.07
CA CYS A 218 -27.11 13.34 4.62
C CYS A 218 -26.32 12.10 4.97
N PRO A 219 -26.98 10.98 5.32
CA PRO A 219 -26.28 9.78 5.75
C PRO A 219 -25.65 9.06 4.57
N ILE A 220 -24.32 8.94 4.58
CA ILE A 220 -23.57 8.07 3.67
C ILE A 220 -23.36 6.72 4.35
N ARG A 221 -23.79 5.65 3.68
CA ARG A 221 -23.60 4.27 4.14
C ARG A 221 -22.17 3.83 3.86
N VAL A 222 -21.43 3.50 4.91
CA VAL A 222 -20.02 3.13 4.85
C VAL A 222 -19.85 1.65 5.22
N SER A 223 -19.37 0.86 4.26
CA SER A 223 -18.85 -0.48 4.52
C SER A 223 -17.42 -0.38 5.07
N TRP A 224 -17.05 -1.29 5.96
CA TRP A 224 -15.73 -1.23 6.59
C TRP A 224 -15.23 -2.61 7.03
N ASN A 225 -13.94 -2.84 6.84
CA ASN A 225 -13.24 -4.04 7.28
C ASN A 225 -12.36 -3.71 8.51
N PRO A 226 -12.56 -4.36 9.67
CA PRO A 226 -11.77 -4.08 10.88
C PRO A 226 -10.34 -4.61 10.71
N VAL A 227 -9.42 -3.68 10.40
CA VAL A 227 -7.99 -3.96 10.20
C VAL A 227 -7.18 -2.89 10.93
N PRO A 228 -6.86 -3.07 12.23
CA PRO A 228 -6.02 -2.15 12.97
C PRO A 228 -4.58 -2.13 12.41
N PRO A 229 -3.90 -0.97 12.29
CA PRO A 229 -4.27 0.37 12.79
C PRO A 229 -5.15 1.21 11.85
N PHE A 230 -5.54 0.70 10.68
CA PHE A 230 -6.25 1.47 9.65
C PHE A 230 -7.70 1.73 10.02
N VAL A 231 -8.42 0.69 10.48
CA VAL A 231 -9.79 0.82 11.00
C VAL A 231 -9.96 -0.12 12.17
N HIS A 232 -10.42 0.43 13.29
CA HIS A 232 -10.89 -0.33 14.44
C HIS A 232 -12.05 0.42 15.11
N PHE A 233 -12.78 -0.28 15.97
CA PHE A 233 -13.97 0.26 16.60
C PHE A 233 -13.96 -0.03 18.09
N GLN A 234 -14.30 0.97 18.90
CA GLN A 234 -14.30 0.88 20.35
C GLN A 234 -15.69 0.47 20.86
N GLY A 235 -15.84 -0.77 21.32
CA GLY A 235 -17.11 -1.30 21.81
C GLY A 235 -17.63 -2.44 20.94
N ASN A 236 -18.94 -2.70 21.01
CA ASN A 236 -19.56 -3.79 20.28
C ASN A 236 -19.85 -3.39 18.82
N MET A 237 -19.10 -3.97 17.89
CA MET A 237 -19.22 -3.71 16.46
C MET A 237 -20.53 -4.23 15.84
N ASP A 238 -21.17 -5.21 16.48
CA ASP A 238 -22.41 -5.82 15.99
C ASP A 238 -23.64 -5.00 16.41
N SER A 239 -23.53 -4.23 17.50
CA SER A 239 -24.59 -3.35 17.99
C SER A 239 -24.85 -2.21 17.00
N ALA A 240 -26.10 -2.11 16.52
CA ALA A 240 -26.50 -1.01 15.64
C ALA A 240 -26.48 0.35 16.34
N GLU A 241 -26.85 0.39 17.63
CA GLU A 241 -26.87 1.62 18.43
C GLU A 241 -25.47 2.17 18.68
N GLU A 242 -24.51 1.30 18.98
CA GLU A 242 -23.12 1.72 19.15
C GLU A 242 -22.51 2.19 17.83
N ARG A 243 -22.84 1.55 16.70
CA ARG A 243 -22.34 1.96 15.37
C ARG A 243 -22.80 3.34 14.91
N GLU A 244 -23.91 3.86 15.42
CA GLU A 244 -24.32 5.25 15.19
C GLU A 244 -23.42 6.25 15.94
N GLN A 245 -22.69 5.80 16.97
CA GLN A 245 -21.73 6.61 17.72
C GLN A 245 -20.37 6.67 16.99
N VAL A 246 -20.29 7.51 15.97
CA VAL A 246 -19.11 7.66 15.07
C VAL A 246 -17.79 7.92 15.80
N TRP A 247 -17.81 8.51 17.00
CA TRP A 247 -16.59 8.72 17.80
C TRP A 247 -15.87 7.41 18.16
N ARG A 248 -16.59 6.26 18.18
CA ARG A 248 -16.04 4.93 18.44
C ARG A 248 -15.24 4.36 17.27
N LEU A 249 -15.49 4.84 16.05
CA LEU A 249 -14.69 4.49 14.88
C LEU A 249 -13.32 5.16 15.00
N SER A 250 -12.23 4.44 14.86
CA SER A 250 -10.89 5.02 14.91
C SER A 250 -9.91 4.28 14.00
N GLY A 251 -8.67 4.74 13.94
CA GLY A 251 -7.65 4.33 12.98
C GLY A 251 -7.52 5.30 11.81
N ILE A 252 -6.53 5.06 10.96
CA ILE A 252 -6.16 5.96 9.85
C ILE A 252 -7.35 6.25 8.92
N ASP A 253 -8.01 5.23 8.37
CA ASP A 253 -9.16 5.44 7.47
C ASP A 253 -10.39 5.94 8.25
N GLY A 254 -10.49 5.56 9.53
CA GLY A 254 -11.57 5.97 10.44
C GLY A 254 -11.55 7.48 10.73
N GLU A 255 -10.39 8.03 11.03
CA GLU A 255 -10.23 9.48 11.21
C GLU A 255 -10.32 10.22 9.86
N LEU A 256 -9.79 9.63 8.79
CA LEU A 256 -9.85 10.22 7.46
C LEU A 256 -11.29 10.40 6.96
N ILE A 257 -12.16 9.40 7.16
CA ILE A 257 -13.57 9.51 6.74
C ILE A 257 -14.34 10.52 7.60
N LYS A 258 -14.00 10.70 8.88
CA LYS A 258 -14.60 11.74 9.74
C LYS A 258 -14.23 13.15 9.25
N VAL A 259 -12.96 13.36 8.89
CA VAL A 259 -12.53 14.64 8.30
C VAL A 259 -13.26 14.91 6.99
N LEU A 260 -13.43 13.90 6.13
CA LEU A 260 -14.23 14.06 4.91
C LEU A 260 -15.70 14.36 5.23
N ALA A 261 -16.27 13.73 6.26
CA ALA A 261 -17.64 13.97 6.73
C ALA A 261 -17.84 15.41 7.21
N GLU A 262 -16.85 15.98 7.89
CA GLU A 262 -16.85 17.38 8.33
C GLU A 262 -16.71 18.34 7.14
N ILE A 263 -15.78 18.09 6.22
CA ILE A 263 -15.53 18.96 5.07
C ILE A 263 -16.73 19.02 4.11
N PHE A 264 -17.36 17.87 3.84
CA PHE A 264 -18.49 17.76 2.93
C PHE A 264 -19.84 17.77 3.64
N ASP A 265 -19.86 17.93 4.96
CA ASP A 265 -21.08 18.00 5.78
C ASP A 265 -22.03 16.82 5.50
N PHE A 266 -21.59 15.60 5.79
CA PHE A 266 -22.41 14.38 5.72
C PHE A 266 -22.34 13.57 7.00
N ARG A 267 -23.39 12.77 7.26
CA ARG A 267 -23.41 11.85 8.42
C ARG A 267 -22.88 10.49 8.02
N ILE A 268 -22.02 9.90 8.84
CA ILE A 268 -21.49 8.56 8.62
C ILE A 268 -22.48 7.54 9.17
N LYS A 269 -22.97 6.64 8.33
CA LYS A 269 -23.77 5.48 8.75
C LYS A 269 -22.98 4.19 8.52
N LEU A 270 -22.38 3.67 9.58
CA LEU A 270 -21.59 2.43 9.52
C LEU A 270 -22.50 1.21 9.35
N LEU A 271 -22.22 0.39 8.33
CA LEU A 271 -22.83 -0.93 8.18
C LEU A 271 -22.22 -1.94 9.16
N PRO A 272 -22.81 -3.14 9.34
CA PRO A 272 -22.14 -4.22 10.07
C PRO A 272 -20.74 -4.50 9.47
N PRO A 273 -19.74 -4.83 10.30
CA PRO A 273 -18.39 -5.08 9.82
C PRO A 273 -18.38 -6.19 8.79
N CYS A 274 -17.62 -5.99 7.72
CA CYS A 274 -17.49 -6.92 6.61
C CYS A 274 -16.07 -7.47 6.51
N LYS A 275 -15.87 -8.52 5.72
CA LYS A 275 -14.57 -9.12 5.44
C LYS A 275 -14.10 -8.75 4.04
N MET A 276 -12.78 -8.59 3.89
CA MET A 276 -12.15 -8.43 2.57
C MET A 276 -12.11 -9.79 1.86
N GLN A 277 -13.22 -10.13 1.22
CA GLN A 277 -13.41 -11.38 0.47
C GLN A 277 -13.93 -11.07 -0.93
N PRO A 278 -13.70 -11.96 -1.93
CA PRO A 278 -14.30 -11.83 -3.25
C PRO A 278 -15.82 -11.64 -3.20
N MET A 279 -16.39 -11.12 -4.28
CA MET A 279 -17.85 -11.01 -4.39
C MET A 279 -18.50 -12.38 -4.28
N CYS A 280 -19.66 -12.44 -3.63
CA CYS A 280 -20.42 -13.68 -3.50
C CYS A 280 -21.01 -14.05 -4.87
N ASN A 281 -20.56 -15.18 -5.44
CA ASN A 281 -21.03 -15.70 -6.73
C ASN A 281 -22.43 -16.29 -6.59
N GLY A 282 -23.47 -15.44 -6.57
CA GLY A 282 -24.88 -15.85 -6.76
C GLY A 282 -25.47 -16.84 -5.73
N SER A 283 -24.67 -17.34 -4.78
CA SER A 283 -25.16 -18.06 -3.63
C SER A 283 -25.95 -17.05 -2.81
N TYR A 284 -27.28 -17.17 -2.89
CA TYR A 284 -28.25 -16.53 -2.01
C TYR A 284 -28.10 -17.01 -0.55
N SER A 285 -26.87 -17.18 -0.07
CA SER A 285 -26.61 -17.30 1.36
C SER A 285 -26.85 -15.92 1.95
N SER A 286 -27.82 -15.83 2.86
CA SER A 286 -28.10 -14.68 3.73
C SER A 286 -26.89 -14.22 4.58
N GLU A 287 -25.73 -14.89 4.46
CA GLU A 287 -24.50 -14.70 5.24
C GLU A 287 -23.33 -14.14 4.41
N CYS A 288 -23.58 -13.53 3.24
CA CYS A 288 -22.51 -12.87 2.48
C CYS A 288 -21.98 -11.63 3.21
N SER A 289 -20.86 -11.77 3.93
CA SER A 289 -20.19 -10.69 4.68
C SER A 289 -19.09 -9.96 3.88
N SER A 290 -19.07 -10.07 2.54
CA SER A 290 -18.06 -9.41 1.70
C SER A 290 -18.27 -7.90 1.60
N CYS A 291 -17.21 -7.14 1.88
CA CYS A 291 -17.22 -5.68 1.71
C CYS A 291 -17.45 -5.25 0.25
N PHE A 292 -16.86 -5.97 -0.71
CA PHE A 292 -17.04 -5.67 -2.13
C PHE A 292 -18.47 -5.94 -2.59
N HIS A 293 -19.13 -6.96 -2.04
CA HIS A 293 -20.53 -7.25 -2.34
C HIS A 293 -21.46 -6.12 -1.86
N GLN A 294 -21.25 -5.60 -0.64
CA GLN A 294 -22.04 -4.48 -0.10
C GLN A 294 -21.89 -3.20 -0.94
N LEU A 295 -20.70 -2.96 -1.49
CA LEU A 295 -20.47 -1.82 -2.37
C LEU A 295 -21.08 -2.03 -3.76
N ASN A 296 -20.99 -3.24 -4.32
CA ASN A 296 -21.48 -3.55 -5.66
C ASN A 296 -23.01 -3.57 -5.76
N ASN A 297 -23.71 -4.01 -4.72
CA ASN A 297 -25.17 -4.06 -4.70
C ASN A 297 -25.82 -2.70 -4.31
N GLY A 298 -25.03 -1.66 -4.09
CA GLY A 298 -25.50 -0.33 -3.67
C GLY A 298 -25.92 -0.22 -2.20
N SER A 299 -25.65 -1.23 -1.36
CA SER A 299 -25.93 -1.16 0.09
C SER A 299 -25.02 -0.16 0.79
N SER A 300 -23.80 0.03 0.29
CA SER A 300 -22.89 1.11 0.69
C SER A 300 -22.48 1.97 -0.50
N SER A 301 -22.07 3.20 -0.20
CA SER A 301 -21.53 4.13 -1.20
C SER A 301 -20.01 4.30 -1.08
N VAL A 302 -19.46 3.97 0.09
CA VAL A 302 -18.05 4.13 0.46
C VAL A 302 -17.60 2.86 1.20
N LEU A 303 -16.36 2.43 0.93
CA LEU A 303 -15.70 1.32 1.59
C LEU A 303 -14.31 1.73 2.09
N ILE A 304 -14.07 1.50 3.38
CA ILE A 304 -12.80 1.74 4.09
C ILE A 304 -12.27 0.45 4.75
N GLY A 305 -11.01 0.42 5.20
CA GLY A 305 -10.42 -0.72 5.91
C GLY A 305 -9.16 -1.27 5.24
N ALA A 306 -8.20 -0.38 4.96
CA ALA A 306 -6.93 -0.70 4.30
C ALA A 306 -7.07 -1.29 2.89
N MET A 307 -7.91 -0.71 2.05
CA MET A 307 -8.16 -1.22 0.70
C MET A 307 -7.01 -0.91 -0.26
N SER A 308 -6.64 -1.88 -1.10
CA SER A 308 -5.57 -1.72 -2.10
C SER A 308 -6.05 -1.06 -3.39
N GLY A 309 -5.31 -0.07 -3.87
CA GLY A 309 -5.40 0.43 -5.24
C GLY A 309 -5.02 -0.60 -6.31
N SER A 310 -4.40 -1.72 -5.94
CA SER A 310 -3.99 -2.78 -6.89
C SER A 310 -4.82 -4.07 -6.75
N HIS A 311 -5.91 -4.05 -5.99
CA HIS A 311 -6.73 -5.24 -5.77
C HIS A 311 -7.41 -5.72 -7.06
N VAL A 312 -7.55 -7.05 -7.23
CA VAL A 312 -8.15 -7.66 -8.43
C VAL A 312 -9.55 -7.11 -8.68
N SER A 313 -10.37 -6.87 -7.65
CA SER A 313 -11.74 -6.34 -7.81
C SER A 313 -11.82 -4.87 -8.21
N ARG A 314 -10.70 -4.15 -8.39
CA ARG A 314 -10.69 -2.72 -8.74
C ARG A 314 -11.47 -2.39 -10.01
N TYR A 315 -11.55 -3.30 -10.99
CA TYR A 315 -12.26 -3.07 -12.25
C TYR A 315 -13.79 -2.99 -12.12
N HIS A 316 -14.36 -3.20 -10.93
CA HIS A 316 -15.80 -3.05 -10.70
C HIS A 316 -16.16 -1.77 -9.95
N PHE A 317 -15.16 -1.02 -9.48
CA PHE A 317 -15.38 0.07 -8.54
C PHE A 317 -14.61 1.32 -8.94
N THR A 318 -14.98 2.43 -8.33
CA THR A 318 -14.23 3.67 -8.44
C THR A 318 -13.38 3.82 -7.19
N THR A 319 -12.08 4.10 -7.33
CA THR A 319 -11.19 4.32 -6.19
C THR A 319 -10.85 5.80 -6.10
N THR A 320 -10.63 6.30 -4.88
CA THR A 320 -9.96 7.59 -4.70
C THR A 320 -8.50 7.51 -5.14
N VAL A 321 -7.81 8.65 -5.13
CA VAL A 321 -6.35 8.68 -5.10
C VAL A 321 -5.81 7.96 -3.87
N SER A 322 -4.59 7.44 -4.00
CA SER A 322 -3.90 6.82 -2.88
C SER A 322 -3.51 7.90 -1.87
N TYR A 323 -4.04 7.79 -0.67
CA TYR A 323 -3.77 8.76 0.40
C TYR A 323 -2.51 8.40 1.20
N HIS A 324 -2.14 7.11 1.23
CA HIS A 324 -0.94 6.62 1.91
C HIS A 324 -0.43 5.33 1.24
N GLN A 325 0.83 4.98 1.48
CA GLN A 325 1.45 3.74 1.00
C GLN A 325 2.09 3.01 2.17
N SER A 326 1.84 1.71 2.29
CA SER A 326 2.44 0.86 3.31
C SER A 326 3.07 -0.38 2.66
N SER A 327 4.19 -0.87 3.18
CA SER A 327 4.83 -2.06 2.63
C SER A 327 4.06 -3.32 3.02
N LEU A 328 3.77 -4.19 2.05
CA LEU A 328 3.33 -5.55 2.33
C LEU A 328 4.56 -6.43 2.61
N VAL A 329 4.57 -7.08 3.77
CA VAL A 329 5.73 -7.85 4.26
C VAL A 329 5.32 -9.25 4.71
N PHE A 330 6.28 -10.18 4.72
CA PHE A 330 6.13 -11.45 5.42
C PHE A 330 6.44 -11.27 6.90
N VAL A 331 5.64 -11.90 7.76
CA VAL A 331 5.72 -11.85 9.21
C VAL A 331 6.13 -13.21 9.73
N VAL A 332 7.17 -13.24 10.56
CA VAL A 332 7.77 -14.44 11.13
C VAL A 332 7.93 -14.31 12.64
N ASN A 333 8.06 -15.44 13.32
CA ASN A 333 8.38 -15.46 14.74
C ASN A 333 9.90 -15.29 14.95
N MET A 334 10.28 -14.35 15.81
CA MET A 334 11.64 -14.07 16.28
C MET A 334 11.78 -14.60 17.70
N ASN A 335 11.78 -15.92 17.87
CA ASN A 335 12.13 -16.51 19.15
C ASN A 335 13.56 -17.04 19.15
N SER A 336 14.32 -16.66 20.18
CA SER A 336 15.74 -16.94 20.36
C SER A 336 15.99 -17.74 21.63
N LYS A 337 15.38 -18.92 21.71
CA LYS A 337 15.83 -19.91 22.70
C LYS A 337 17.00 -20.68 22.13
N ILE A 338 18.20 -20.09 22.21
CA ILE A 338 19.42 -20.90 22.12
C ILE A 338 19.49 -21.72 23.41
N GLY A 339 19.62 -23.04 23.29
CA GLY A 339 19.85 -23.88 24.47
C GLY A 339 21.10 -23.42 25.23
N ALA A 340 21.04 -23.44 26.56
CA ALA A 340 22.12 -22.93 27.42
C ALA A 340 23.51 -23.53 27.11
N VAL A 341 23.57 -24.78 26.64
CA VAL A 341 24.82 -25.43 26.20
C VAL A 341 25.32 -24.85 24.87
N ARG A 342 24.40 -24.56 23.94
CA ARG A 342 24.75 -24.04 22.61
C ARG A 342 25.29 -22.61 22.71
N GLN A 343 24.85 -21.83 23.70
CA GLN A 343 25.42 -20.50 24.00
C GLN A 343 26.93 -20.57 24.30
N LEU A 344 27.41 -21.63 24.96
CA LEU A 344 28.85 -21.81 25.23
C LEU A 344 29.68 -22.10 23.97
N LEU A 345 29.04 -22.57 22.89
CA LEU A 345 29.72 -22.86 21.61
C LEU A 345 29.73 -21.66 20.65
N VAL A 346 28.91 -20.63 20.89
CA VAL A 346 28.77 -19.43 20.04
C VAL A 346 30.06 -18.64 19.83
N PRO A 347 30.96 -18.46 20.82
CA PRO A 347 32.15 -17.61 20.66
C PRO A 347 33.07 -17.97 19.49
N TYR A 348 33.03 -19.24 19.05
CA TYR A 348 33.88 -19.74 17.98
C TYR A 348 33.08 -20.44 16.88
N CYS A 349 33.44 -20.17 15.62
CA CYS A 349 32.92 -20.91 14.47
C CYS A 349 33.46 -22.35 14.46
N SER A 350 32.77 -23.26 13.78
CA SER A 350 33.15 -24.68 13.68
C SER A 350 34.60 -24.89 13.21
N ASN A 351 35.10 -24.02 12.32
CA ASN A 351 36.47 -24.07 11.82
C ASN A 351 37.50 -23.79 12.93
N VAL A 352 37.21 -22.88 13.85
CA VAL A 352 38.09 -22.53 14.97
C VAL A 352 38.10 -23.65 16.01
N TRP A 353 36.93 -24.23 16.31
CA TRP A 353 36.85 -25.42 17.16
C TRP A 353 37.64 -26.60 16.59
N LEU A 354 37.53 -26.85 15.28
CA LEU A 354 38.29 -27.90 14.61
C LEU A 354 39.80 -27.60 14.63
N ALA A 355 40.21 -26.37 14.33
CA ALA A 355 41.61 -25.96 14.41
C ALA A 355 42.18 -26.11 15.82
N LEU A 356 41.38 -25.82 16.86
CA LEU A 356 41.75 -26.03 18.26
C LEU A 356 42.02 -27.52 18.52
N ILE A 357 41.09 -28.41 18.16
CA ILE A 357 41.24 -29.86 18.34
C ILE A 357 42.49 -30.38 17.61
N VAL A 358 42.71 -29.93 16.37
CA VAL A 358 43.90 -30.30 15.58
C VAL A 358 45.17 -29.79 16.24
N SER A 359 45.20 -28.54 16.73
CA SER A 359 46.36 -27.96 17.40
C SER A 359 46.70 -28.70 18.70
N CYS A 360 45.70 -29.03 19.53
CA CYS A 360 45.88 -29.83 20.74
C CYS A 360 46.44 -31.21 20.40
N SER A 361 45.89 -31.86 19.38
CA SER A 361 46.34 -33.19 18.95
C SER A 361 47.77 -33.17 18.42
N LEU A 362 48.14 -32.13 17.66
CA LEU A 362 49.51 -31.93 17.17
C LEU A 362 50.49 -31.75 18.34
N VAL A 363 50.14 -30.94 19.34
CA VAL A 363 50.97 -30.70 20.52
C VAL A 363 51.16 -31.99 21.34
N VAL A 364 50.08 -32.75 21.56
CA VAL A 364 50.15 -34.08 22.20
C VAL A 364 51.03 -35.03 21.38
N PHE A 365 50.87 -35.06 20.06
CA PHE A 365 51.65 -35.93 19.16
C PHE A 365 53.14 -35.59 19.16
N VAL A 366 53.49 -34.30 19.14
CA VAL A 366 54.88 -33.83 19.25
C VAL A 366 55.48 -34.24 20.59
N PHE A 367 54.72 -34.13 21.69
CA PHE A 367 55.19 -34.59 23.00
C PHE A 367 55.33 -36.11 23.07
N TRP A 368 54.42 -36.85 22.46
CA TRP A 368 54.44 -38.30 22.43
C TRP A 368 55.64 -38.85 21.67
N LEU A 369 55.81 -38.45 20.41
CA LEU A 369 56.94 -38.84 19.58
C LEU A 369 58.27 -38.58 20.28
N ARG A 370 58.34 -37.47 21.02
CA ARG A 370 59.54 -37.04 21.69
C ARG A 370 59.85 -37.84 22.96
N ARG A 371 58.87 -38.04 23.84
CA ARG A 371 59.13 -38.83 25.05
C ARG A 371 59.27 -40.32 24.78
N ARG A 372 58.73 -40.81 23.65
CA ARG A 372 59.04 -42.14 23.11
C ARG A 372 60.53 -42.30 22.81
N ARG A 373 61.23 -41.25 22.37
CA ARG A 373 62.71 -41.27 22.20
C ARG A 373 63.49 -41.29 23.52
N ILE A 374 62.85 -40.91 24.64
CA ILE A 374 63.45 -40.81 25.97
C ILE A 374 63.04 -42.02 26.86
N GLY A 375 62.22 -42.94 26.34
CA GLY A 375 61.81 -44.17 27.05
C GLY A 375 60.67 -43.99 28.07
N GLN A 376 59.98 -42.84 28.09
CA GLN A 376 58.86 -42.55 29.00
C GLN A 376 57.62 -42.11 28.21
N SER A 377 56.90 -43.04 27.59
CA SER A 377 55.73 -42.71 26.76
C SER A 377 54.42 -43.06 27.44
N ASP A 378 53.97 -42.18 28.35
CA ASP A 378 52.57 -42.18 28.77
C ASP A 378 51.81 -41.07 28.04
N ILE A 379 50.94 -41.47 27.11
CA ILE A 379 50.11 -40.57 26.31
C ILE A 379 49.09 -39.85 27.21
N ALA A 380 48.58 -40.51 28.25
CA ALA A 380 47.54 -39.97 29.12
C ALA A 380 48.04 -38.79 29.93
N VAL A 381 49.28 -38.87 30.44
CA VAL A 381 49.92 -37.76 31.17
C VAL A 381 50.13 -36.56 30.25
N GLN A 382 50.45 -36.80 28.97
CA GLN A 382 50.70 -35.74 28.00
C GLN A 382 49.42 -35.05 27.56
N SER A 383 48.36 -35.82 27.27
CA SER A 383 47.05 -35.29 26.93
C SER A 383 46.49 -34.46 28.09
N LEU A 384 46.66 -34.92 29.33
CA LEU A 384 46.25 -34.20 30.53
C LEU A 384 47.06 -32.91 30.73
N THR A 385 48.35 -32.89 30.39
CA THR A 385 49.18 -31.68 30.46
C THR A 385 48.71 -30.62 29.44
N VAL A 386 48.39 -31.04 28.21
CA VAL A 386 47.89 -30.14 27.17
C VAL A 386 46.50 -29.62 27.53
N LEU A 387 45.62 -30.48 28.06
CA LEU A 387 44.28 -30.09 28.51
C LEU A 387 44.33 -29.12 29.70
N THR A 388 45.17 -29.39 30.71
CA THR A 388 45.28 -28.53 31.90
C THR A 388 45.85 -27.15 31.54
N THR A 389 46.85 -27.09 30.66
CA THR A 389 47.37 -25.80 30.15
C THR A 389 46.35 -25.05 29.29
N LEU A 390 45.58 -25.74 28.44
CA LEU A 390 44.48 -25.15 27.69
C LEU A 390 43.41 -24.52 28.60
N LEU A 391 43.10 -25.17 29.72
CA LEU A 391 42.19 -24.65 30.75
C LEU A 391 42.80 -23.50 31.58
N GLY A 392 44.11 -23.27 31.47
CA GLY A 392 44.83 -22.20 32.15
C GLY A 392 45.44 -22.57 33.50
N ASN A 393 45.55 -23.85 33.81
CA ASN A 393 46.20 -24.29 35.04
C ASN A 393 47.73 -24.11 34.94
N PRO A 394 48.40 -23.75 36.04
CA PRO A 394 49.85 -23.65 36.07
C PRO A 394 50.49 -25.02 35.84
N LEU A 395 51.62 -25.02 35.14
CA LEU A 395 52.45 -26.22 34.98
C LEU A 395 53.18 -26.52 36.29
N VAL A 396 53.23 -27.80 36.68
CA VAL A 396 54.03 -28.25 37.82
C VAL A 396 55.51 -28.06 37.46
N ALA A 397 56.29 -27.41 38.35
CA ALA A 397 57.68 -27.03 38.10
C ALA A 397 58.58 -28.20 37.61
N ARG A 398 58.29 -29.42 38.05
CA ARG A 398 59.00 -30.65 37.66
C ARG A 398 58.80 -31.06 36.19
N GLN A 399 57.79 -30.50 35.51
CA GLN A 399 57.44 -30.82 34.12
C GLN A 399 57.93 -29.75 33.12
N LEU A 400 58.66 -28.73 33.59
CA LEU A 400 59.20 -27.68 32.74
C LEU A 400 60.34 -28.22 31.85
N PRO A 401 60.34 -27.91 30.55
CA PRO A 401 61.43 -28.32 29.69
C PRO A 401 62.74 -27.59 30.04
N THR A 402 63.83 -28.35 30.11
CA THR A 402 65.19 -27.83 30.34
C THR A 402 65.83 -27.28 29.07
N ASP A 403 65.46 -27.81 27.91
CA ASP A 403 66.06 -27.48 26.61
C ASP A 403 65.44 -26.22 25.97
N CYS A 404 66.29 -25.38 25.36
CA CYS A 404 65.87 -24.09 24.78
C CYS A 404 64.83 -24.23 23.65
N ARG A 405 64.95 -25.23 22.78
CA ARG A 405 64.00 -25.46 21.67
C ARG A 405 62.60 -25.81 22.17
N HIS A 406 62.52 -26.54 23.29
CA HIS A 406 61.26 -26.96 23.88
C HIS A 406 60.61 -25.83 24.66
N ARG A 407 61.42 -25.02 25.35
CA ARG A 407 60.94 -23.78 25.97
C ARG A 407 60.29 -22.87 24.94
N TYR A 408 60.91 -22.69 23.78
CA TYR A 408 60.32 -21.91 22.69
C TYR A 408 58.96 -22.47 22.23
N PHE A 409 58.87 -23.77 21.93
CA PHE A 409 57.61 -24.39 21.51
C PHE A 409 56.51 -24.29 22.60
N TYR A 410 56.86 -24.50 23.87
CA TYR A 410 55.93 -24.35 24.99
C TYR A 410 55.49 -22.89 25.18
N SER A 411 56.40 -21.93 25.04
CA SER A 411 56.08 -20.51 25.11
C SER A 411 55.11 -20.10 23.99
N VAL A 412 55.32 -20.60 22.78
CA VAL A 412 54.40 -20.37 21.65
C VAL A 412 53.02 -21.01 21.91
N TRP A 413 52.98 -22.24 22.43
CA TRP A 413 51.73 -22.90 22.81
C TRP A 413 50.98 -22.12 23.90
N LEU A 414 51.67 -21.70 24.96
CA LEU A 414 51.06 -20.95 26.06
C LEU A 414 50.57 -19.57 25.60
N LEU A 415 51.31 -18.90 24.71
CA LEU A 415 50.87 -17.63 24.12
C LEU A 415 49.64 -17.81 23.23
N LEU A 416 49.59 -18.88 22.42
CA LEU A 416 48.41 -19.22 21.63
C LEU A 416 47.19 -19.48 22.52
N VAL A 417 47.35 -20.30 23.56
CA VAL A 417 46.28 -20.59 24.53
C VAL A 417 45.83 -19.32 25.23
N LEU A 418 46.75 -18.43 25.63
CA LEU A 418 46.42 -17.16 26.27
C LEU A 418 45.52 -16.31 25.36
N VAL A 419 45.92 -16.11 24.10
CA VAL A 419 45.13 -15.33 23.13
C VAL A 419 43.75 -15.97 22.92
N LEU A 420 43.69 -17.28 22.70
CA LEU A 420 42.42 -17.99 22.51
C LEU A 420 41.51 -17.90 23.74
N ARG A 421 42.05 -17.92 24.96
CA ARG A 421 41.21 -17.77 26.16
C ARG A 421 40.66 -16.36 26.28
N VAL A 422 41.47 -15.34 26.03
CA VAL A 422 41.04 -13.93 26.09
C VAL A 422 39.96 -13.65 25.03
N VAL A 423 40.16 -14.11 23.79
CA VAL A 423 39.16 -13.95 22.71
C VAL A 423 37.86 -14.67 23.04
N TYR A 424 37.94 -15.92 23.52
CA TYR A 424 36.77 -16.69 23.92
C TYR A 424 36.00 -16.01 25.05
N GLN A 425 36.70 -15.57 26.11
CA GLN A 425 36.08 -14.88 27.25
C GLN A 425 35.41 -13.57 26.83
N GLY A 426 36.05 -12.78 25.97
CA GLY A 426 35.47 -11.55 25.44
C GLY A 426 34.20 -11.80 24.64
N LYS A 427 34.22 -12.78 23.72
CA LYS A 427 33.04 -13.13 22.92
C LYS A 427 31.93 -13.81 23.70
N LEU A 428 32.27 -14.58 24.73
CA LEU A 428 31.30 -15.16 25.63
C LEU A 428 30.59 -14.08 26.46
N TYR A 429 31.31 -13.04 26.88
CA TYR A 429 30.73 -11.89 27.56
C TYR A 429 29.70 -11.17 26.65
N ASP A 430 30.04 -10.92 25.38
CA ASP A 430 29.10 -10.34 24.41
C ASP A 430 27.85 -11.24 24.24
N SER A 431 28.05 -12.55 24.10
CA SER A 431 26.95 -13.51 23.89
C SER A 431 26.01 -13.65 25.08
N PHE A 432 26.44 -13.35 26.31
CA PHE A 432 25.57 -13.37 27.48
C PHE A 432 24.83 -12.05 27.68
N ARG A 433 25.36 -10.95 27.14
CA ARG A 433 24.78 -9.61 27.27
C ARG A 433 23.78 -9.30 26.15
N GLU A 434 24.06 -9.74 24.93
CA GLU A 434 23.14 -9.59 23.80
C GLU A 434 22.36 -10.89 23.58
N PRO A 435 21.02 -10.84 23.49
CA PRO A 435 20.24 -12.01 23.09
C PRO A 435 20.62 -12.37 21.65
N TYR A 436 21.44 -13.40 21.48
CA TYR A 436 21.78 -13.90 20.16
C TYR A 436 20.51 -14.47 19.51
N ASN A 437 20.04 -13.80 18.47
CA ASN A 437 18.93 -14.27 17.67
C ASN A 437 19.51 -15.05 16.47
N PRO A 438 19.03 -16.26 16.16
CA PRO A 438 19.44 -16.93 14.94
C PRO A 438 19.12 -16.03 13.74
N PRO A 439 19.95 -16.02 12.68
CA PRO A 439 19.70 -15.19 11.52
C PRO A 439 18.36 -15.58 10.90
N LEU A 440 17.41 -14.64 11.00
CA LEU A 440 16.11 -14.78 10.38
C LEU A 440 16.25 -14.66 8.85
N PRO A 441 15.36 -15.30 8.08
CA PRO A 441 15.31 -15.10 6.63
C PRO A 441 15.20 -13.61 6.31
N SER A 442 16.14 -13.10 5.52
CA SER A 442 16.19 -11.70 5.09
C SER A 442 15.46 -11.48 3.76
N GLN A 443 15.43 -12.52 2.94
CA GLN A 443 14.82 -12.56 1.61
C GLN A 443 13.67 -13.56 1.55
N ILE A 444 12.74 -13.34 0.62
CA ILE A 444 11.62 -14.22 0.33
C ILE A 444 12.12 -15.58 -0.18
N SER A 445 13.20 -15.59 -0.96
CA SER A 445 13.87 -16.81 -1.45
C SER A 445 14.33 -17.71 -0.30
N GLU A 446 14.85 -17.13 0.79
CA GLU A 446 15.29 -17.86 1.98
C GLU A 446 14.12 -18.45 2.77
N LEU A 447 12.97 -17.78 2.81
CA LEU A 447 11.75 -18.33 3.42
C LEU A 447 11.31 -19.61 2.72
N ILE A 448 11.30 -19.58 1.39
CA ILE A 448 10.91 -20.71 0.54
C ILE A 448 11.92 -21.85 0.69
N ALA A 449 13.22 -21.54 0.67
CA ALA A 449 14.30 -22.52 0.83
C ALA A 449 14.29 -23.19 2.21
N LYS A 450 13.88 -22.46 3.26
CA LYS A 450 13.71 -23.00 4.61
C LYS A 450 12.34 -23.64 4.86
N ASN A 451 11.51 -23.84 3.84
CA ASN A 451 10.19 -24.49 3.91
C ASN A 451 9.20 -23.82 4.90
N TYR A 452 9.18 -22.49 4.94
CA TYR A 452 8.16 -21.80 5.74
C TYR A 452 6.76 -22.06 5.17
N THR A 453 5.78 -22.33 6.04
CA THR A 453 4.39 -22.49 5.62
C THR A 453 3.66 -21.15 5.71
N LEU A 454 3.16 -20.67 4.57
CA LEU A 454 2.39 -19.44 4.47
C LEU A 454 0.94 -19.65 4.90
N LEU A 455 0.52 -18.95 5.95
CA LEU A 455 -0.87 -18.82 6.36
C LEU A 455 -1.50 -17.64 5.61
N SER A 456 -2.46 -17.93 4.73
CA SER A 456 -3.09 -16.95 3.85
C SER A 456 -4.60 -17.21 3.71
N GLN A 457 -5.40 -16.22 3.33
CA GLN A 457 -6.81 -16.42 2.98
C GLN A 457 -7.00 -16.92 1.53
N GLU A 458 -6.01 -16.69 0.67
CA GLU A 458 -6.03 -17.04 -0.75
C GLU A 458 -4.64 -17.46 -1.25
N TYR A 459 -4.55 -18.01 -2.45
CA TYR A 459 -3.25 -18.31 -3.06
C TYR A 459 -2.69 -17.05 -3.73
N TYR A 460 -1.40 -16.78 -3.49
CA TYR A 460 -0.69 -15.66 -4.10
C TYR A 460 0.40 -16.15 -5.05
N ASP A 461 0.59 -15.45 -6.17
CA ASP A 461 1.58 -15.85 -7.18
C ASP A 461 3.03 -15.68 -6.70
N TYR A 462 3.26 -14.83 -5.70
CA TYR A 462 4.57 -14.60 -5.10
C TYR A 462 4.99 -15.67 -4.08
N TYR A 463 4.17 -16.69 -3.81
CA TYR A 463 4.52 -17.77 -2.89
C TYR A 463 4.10 -19.15 -3.40
N PRO A 464 4.88 -20.22 -3.18
CA PRO A 464 4.53 -21.55 -3.66
C PRO A 464 3.22 -22.09 -3.07
N ARG A 465 2.34 -22.61 -3.92
CA ARG A 465 1.03 -23.18 -3.50
C ARG A 465 1.17 -24.38 -2.58
N ASN A 466 2.18 -25.22 -2.79
CA ASN A 466 2.47 -26.40 -1.95
C ASN A 466 2.91 -26.03 -0.52
N GLN A 467 3.41 -24.80 -0.31
CA GLN A 467 3.80 -24.27 0.99
C GLN A 467 2.78 -23.26 1.53
N THR A 468 1.57 -23.17 0.94
CA THR A 468 0.50 -22.26 1.36
C THR A 468 -0.66 -23.03 1.97
N VAL A 469 -1.08 -22.63 3.17
CA VAL A 469 -2.27 -23.15 3.85
C VAL A 469 -3.32 -22.06 3.93
N LEU A 470 -4.50 -22.36 3.36
CA LEU A 470 -5.65 -21.47 3.44
C LEU A 470 -6.20 -21.45 4.87
N TYR A 471 -6.22 -20.28 5.47
CA TYR A 471 -6.70 -20.03 6.82
C TYR A 471 -7.65 -18.83 6.78
N ALA A 472 -8.93 -19.10 7.05
CA ALA A 472 -10.01 -18.11 6.99
C ALA A 472 -9.97 -17.07 8.14
N GLY A 473 -9.07 -17.24 9.09
CA GLY A 473 -8.96 -16.34 10.23
C GLY A 473 -8.46 -14.95 9.87
N ASN A 474 -8.75 -13.99 10.74
CA ASN A 474 -8.33 -12.60 10.58
C ASN A 474 -6.81 -12.44 10.80
N ILE A 475 -6.27 -11.24 10.55
CA ILE A 475 -4.84 -10.97 10.70
C ILE A 475 -4.36 -11.25 12.13
N GLN A 476 -5.16 -10.90 13.14
CA GLN A 476 -4.81 -11.08 14.55
C GLN A 476 -4.74 -12.56 14.94
N GLU A 477 -5.65 -13.39 14.42
CA GLU A 477 -5.63 -14.84 14.61
C GLU A 477 -4.40 -15.48 13.96
N ARG A 478 -4.01 -15.01 12.76
CA ARG A 478 -2.77 -15.46 12.11
C ARG A 478 -1.53 -15.08 12.91
N PHE A 479 -1.47 -13.84 13.41
CA PHE A 479 -0.40 -13.39 14.31
C PHE A 479 -0.35 -14.23 15.59
N ALA A 480 -1.48 -14.45 16.25
CA ALA A 480 -1.55 -15.27 17.45
C ALA A 480 -1.13 -16.73 17.19
N ARG A 481 -1.39 -17.26 16.00
CA ARG A 481 -0.97 -18.60 15.61
C ARG A 481 0.53 -18.69 15.35
N ILE A 482 1.11 -17.73 14.63
CA ILE A 482 2.57 -17.65 14.43
C ILE A 482 3.29 -17.47 15.76
N GLN A 483 2.75 -16.67 16.67
CA GLN A 483 3.32 -16.49 18.01
C GLN A 483 3.34 -17.79 18.83
N ARG A 484 2.29 -18.63 18.70
CA ARG A 484 2.15 -19.88 19.47
C ARG A 484 2.88 -21.07 18.85
N GLU A 485 2.84 -21.21 17.53
CA GLU A 485 3.33 -22.39 16.81
C GLU A 485 4.59 -22.10 15.96
N GLY A 486 5.03 -20.85 15.88
CA GLY A 486 6.11 -20.41 14.98
C GLY A 486 7.48 -21.01 15.31
N ASP A 487 7.69 -21.43 16.56
CA ASP A 487 8.95 -22.05 17.01
C ASP A 487 9.14 -23.44 16.42
N ASP A 488 8.05 -24.21 16.29
CA ASP A 488 8.09 -25.60 15.85
C ASP A 488 7.78 -25.77 14.36
N LYS A 489 6.90 -24.93 13.80
CA LYS A 489 6.28 -25.15 12.48
C LYS A 489 6.70 -24.19 11.38
N GLN A 490 7.71 -23.34 11.61
CA GLN A 490 8.23 -22.38 10.61
C GLN A 490 7.09 -21.67 9.85
N LEU A 491 6.21 -21.00 10.59
CA LEU A 491 5.03 -20.36 10.01
C LEU A 491 5.35 -18.93 9.56
N THR A 492 4.72 -18.50 8.47
CA THR A 492 4.77 -17.12 7.99
C THR A 492 3.38 -16.63 7.55
N THR A 493 3.14 -15.33 7.55
CA THR A 493 1.93 -14.72 6.96
C THR A 493 2.25 -13.39 6.32
N THR A 494 1.36 -12.89 5.45
CA THR A 494 1.47 -11.55 4.89
C THR A 494 0.62 -10.56 5.66
N ALA A 495 1.17 -9.37 5.90
CA ALA A 495 0.48 -8.24 6.51
C ALA A 495 1.12 -6.92 6.06
N LEU A 496 0.41 -5.80 6.22
CA LEU A 496 1.04 -4.49 6.06
C LEU A 496 1.95 -4.23 7.24
N LEU A 497 3.06 -3.54 7.01
CA LEU A 497 4.06 -3.27 8.05
C LEU A 497 3.44 -2.58 9.27
N ALA A 498 2.49 -1.66 9.05
CA ALA A 498 1.75 -0.99 10.12
C ALA A 498 0.90 -1.95 10.97
N ASN A 499 0.38 -3.05 10.40
CA ASN A 499 -0.32 -4.06 11.19
C ASN A 499 0.62 -4.75 12.19
N VAL A 500 1.85 -5.04 11.76
CA VAL A 500 2.88 -5.67 12.61
C VAL A 500 3.31 -4.70 13.70
N GLY A 501 3.60 -3.45 13.35
CA GLY A 501 3.94 -2.39 14.30
C GLY A 501 2.86 -2.18 15.35
N TYR A 502 1.60 -2.08 14.93
CA TYR A 502 0.46 -1.93 15.84
C TYR A 502 0.26 -3.15 16.75
N ASN A 503 0.32 -4.37 16.21
CA ASN A 503 0.23 -5.58 17.01
C ASN A 503 1.35 -5.64 18.06
N ASN A 504 2.58 -5.28 17.65
CA ASN A 504 3.72 -5.28 18.56
C ASN A 504 3.59 -4.20 19.64
N ARG A 505 2.96 -3.06 19.35
CA ARG A 505 2.66 -2.01 20.33
C ARG A 505 1.68 -2.48 21.40
N ILE A 506 0.57 -3.12 21.00
CA ILE A 506 -0.43 -3.61 21.96
C ILE A 506 0.11 -4.78 22.77
N ASN A 507 0.78 -5.72 22.10
CA ASN A 507 1.27 -6.96 22.70
C ASN A 507 2.76 -6.88 23.05
N TRP A 508 3.24 -5.72 23.49
CA TRP A 508 4.67 -5.44 23.63
C TRP A 508 5.44 -6.40 24.56
N ARG A 509 4.76 -7.02 25.54
CA ARG A 509 5.36 -7.99 26.47
C ARG A 509 5.44 -9.40 25.91
N THR A 510 4.55 -9.75 24.99
CA THR A 510 4.29 -11.14 24.59
C THR A 510 4.63 -11.40 23.13
N THR A 511 4.73 -10.35 22.32
CA THR A 511 5.02 -10.46 20.90
C THR A 511 6.49 -10.76 20.65
N HIS A 512 6.72 -11.73 19.78
CA HIS A 512 8.01 -12.03 19.19
C HIS A 512 7.90 -11.94 17.66
N LEU A 513 6.87 -11.29 17.14
CA LEU A 513 6.68 -11.15 15.70
C LEU A 513 7.60 -10.09 15.14
N THR A 514 8.27 -10.44 14.05
CA THR A 514 9.02 -9.52 13.22
C THR A 514 8.70 -9.75 11.75
N HIS A 515 9.26 -8.94 10.87
CA HIS A 515 9.05 -9.04 9.44
C HIS A 515 10.36 -9.35 8.70
N VAL A 516 10.21 -9.95 7.53
CA VAL A 516 11.30 -10.11 6.57
C VAL A 516 11.61 -8.75 5.93
N GLN A 517 12.89 -8.43 5.79
CA GLN A 517 13.33 -7.12 5.31
C GLN A 517 12.96 -6.85 3.85
N GLU A 518 12.94 -7.90 3.02
CA GLU A 518 12.46 -7.79 1.64
C GLU A 518 10.93 -7.57 1.61
N HIS A 519 10.52 -6.40 1.14
CA HIS A 519 9.12 -6.06 0.92
C HIS A 519 8.58 -6.78 -0.32
N ILE A 520 7.35 -7.29 -0.26
CA ILE A 520 6.70 -7.93 -1.41
C ILE A 520 6.35 -6.88 -2.48
N PHE A 521 5.62 -5.83 -2.07
CA PHE A 521 5.37 -4.63 -2.88
C PHE A 521 4.84 -3.48 -2.02
N LEU A 522 4.80 -2.28 -2.58
CA LEU A 522 4.19 -1.10 -1.96
C LEU A 522 2.68 -1.11 -2.13
N TYR A 523 1.95 -1.24 -1.02
CA TYR A 523 0.51 -1.28 -0.97
C TYR A 523 -0.07 0.14 -0.96
N GLN A 524 -0.73 0.51 -2.06
CA GLN A 524 -1.38 1.82 -2.20
C GLN A 524 -2.74 1.80 -1.51
N LEU A 525 -2.87 2.55 -0.41
CA LEU A 525 -4.12 2.63 0.35
C LEU A 525 -5.06 3.64 -0.30
N VAL A 526 -6.29 3.21 -0.59
CA VAL A 526 -7.34 3.99 -1.25
C VAL A 526 -8.68 3.81 -0.54
N ILE A 527 -9.61 4.75 -0.75
CA ILE A 527 -11.02 4.56 -0.40
C ILE A 527 -11.75 4.04 -1.64
N TYR A 528 -12.55 2.99 -1.47
CA TYR A 528 -13.39 2.45 -2.53
C TYR A 528 -14.75 3.15 -2.53
N LEU A 529 -15.24 3.47 -3.71
CA LEU A 529 -16.53 4.12 -3.96
C LEU A 529 -17.33 3.26 -4.92
N HIS A 530 -18.65 3.41 -4.85
CA HIS A 530 -19.53 2.84 -5.86
C HIS A 530 -19.08 3.28 -7.26
N VAL A 531 -19.28 2.42 -8.26
CA VAL A 531 -18.91 2.73 -9.65
C VAL A 531 -19.56 4.05 -10.08
N HIS A 532 -18.75 4.93 -10.69
CA HIS A 532 -19.14 6.29 -11.11
C HIS A 532 -19.67 7.20 -9.98
N SER A 533 -19.19 7.03 -8.75
CA SER A 533 -19.62 7.90 -7.65
C SER A 533 -19.29 9.39 -7.88
N ILE A 534 -20.28 10.26 -7.67
CA ILE A 534 -20.12 11.72 -7.68
C ILE A 534 -19.15 12.23 -6.60
N LEU A 535 -18.87 11.42 -5.58
CA LEU A 535 -17.97 11.76 -4.48
C LEU A 535 -16.50 11.76 -4.90
N LYS A 536 -16.17 11.05 -5.99
CA LYS A 536 -14.78 10.72 -6.34
C LYS A 536 -13.88 11.95 -6.44
N PHE A 537 -14.21 12.90 -7.31
CA PHE A 537 -13.33 14.04 -7.57
C PHE A 537 -13.30 15.03 -6.41
N GLY A 538 -14.43 15.19 -5.69
CA GLY A 538 -14.47 15.94 -4.45
C GLY A 538 -13.50 15.36 -3.42
N PHE A 539 -13.61 14.05 -3.15
CA PHE A 539 -12.74 13.36 -2.21
C PHE A 539 -11.28 13.42 -2.67
N ASP A 540 -10.99 13.18 -3.95
CA ASP A 540 -9.62 13.21 -4.48
C ASP A 540 -8.94 14.57 -4.28
N ARG A 541 -9.65 15.67 -4.56
CA ARG A 541 -9.10 17.02 -4.35
C ARG A 541 -8.80 17.26 -2.87
N LYS A 542 -9.70 16.86 -1.97
CA LYS A 542 -9.50 17.03 -0.53
C LYS A 542 -8.44 16.11 0.05
N LEU A 543 -8.38 14.85 -0.36
CA LEU A 543 -7.31 13.93 0.05
C LEU A 543 -5.93 14.45 -0.36
N LYS A 544 -5.78 14.98 -1.58
CA LYS A 544 -4.53 15.63 -2.02
C LYS A 544 -4.18 16.84 -1.15
N GLN A 545 -5.16 17.69 -0.82
CA GLN A 545 -4.96 18.83 0.07
C GLN A 545 -4.52 18.38 1.47
N LEU A 546 -5.22 17.42 2.08
CA LEU A 546 -4.89 16.83 3.39
C LEU A 546 -3.51 16.15 3.40
N GLN A 547 -3.10 15.57 2.28
CA GLN A 547 -1.79 14.95 2.14
C GLN A 547 -0.70 16.04 2.07
N SER A 548 -0.92 17.07 1.25
CA SER A 548 0.02 18.20 1.11
C SER A 548 0.18 19.03 2.38
N SER A 549 -0.86 19.12 3.21
CA SER A 549 -0.80 19.81 4.51
C SER A 549 -0.21 18.95 5.64
N GLY A 550 0.08 17.67 5.39
CA GLY A 550 0.63 16.76 6.38
C GLY A 550 -0.40 16.14 7.35
N ILE A 551 -1.70 16.40 7.20
CA ILE A 551 -2.75 15.85 8.08
C ILE A 551 -2.81 14.32 7.98
N ILE A 552 -2.75 13.77 6.77
CA ILE A 552 -2.70 12.31 6.59
C ILE A 552 -1.41 11.74 7.21
N GLY A 553 -0.29 12.43 7.05
CA GLY A 553 0.98 12.06 7.68
C GLY A 553 0.89 12.06 9.20
N TYR A 554 0.16 13.00 9.80
CA TYR A 554 -0.11 13.04 11.24
C TYR A 554 -0.93 11.84 11.70
N PHE A 555 -2.01 11.47 11.01
CA PHE A 555 -2.80 10.28 11.37
C PHE A 555 -1.97 9.00 11.25
N VAL A 556 -1.25 8.84 10.14
CA VAL A 556 -0.34 7.70 9.94
C VAL A 556 0.66 7.66 11.08
N HIS A 557 1.35 8.76 11.36
CA HIS A 557 2.31 8.82 12.44
C HIS A 557 1.65 8.45 13.77
N GLU A 558 0.49 8.99 14.14
CA GLU A 558 -0.17 8.71 15.42
C GLU A 558 -0.52 7.23 15.64
N PHE A 559 -1.05 6.58 14.62
CA PHE A 559 -1.47 5.18 14.70
C PHE A 559 -0.35 4.19 14.38
N ASP A 560 0.65 4.60 13.60
CA ASP A 560 1.82 3.81 13.19
C ASP A 560 3.08 4.21 13.97
N ARG A 561 2.98 4.99 15.07
CA ARG A 561 4.14 5.38 15.88
C ARG A 561 4.88 4.12 16.26
N PRO A 562 6.09 3.90 15.72
CA PRO A 562 6.90 2.82 16.20
C PRO A 562 7.34 3.27 17.59
N GLN A 563 6.83 2.63 18.64
CA GLN A 563 7.68 2.41 19.79
C GLN A 563 8.71 1.35 19.40
N TYR A 564 9.56 1.65 18.42
CA TYR A 564 10.93 1.25 18.62
C TYR A 564 11.29 1.93 19.94
N ARG A 565 11.83 1.16 20.88
CA ARG A 565 12.82 1.76 21.75
C ARG A 565 13.72 2.60 20.83
N VAL A 566 13.54 3.94 20.81
CA VAL A 566 14.67 4.74 21.24
C VAL A 566 14.91 4.11 22.59
N PRO A 567 15.92 3.22 22.75
CA PRO A 567 16.21 2.75 24.08
C PRO A 567 16.30 4.05 24.85
N LEU A 568 15.47 4.20 25.88
CA LEU A 568 15.76 5.20 26.88
C LEU A 568 17.27 5.10 27.03
N THR A 569 17.94 6.22 26.85
CA THR A 569 19.34 6.35 27.24
C THR A 569 19.41 6.25 28.77
N GLU A 570 18.65 5.31 29.37
CA GLU A 570 18.92 4.66 30.62
C GLU A 570 20.31 4.08 30.43
N ALA A 571 21.21 4.69 31.17
CA ALA A 571 22.63 4.50 31.12
C ALA A 571 22.95 3.02 31.38
N HIS A 572 22.99 2.19 30.33
CA HIS A 572 23.57 0.84 30.34
C HIS A 572 23.45 0.16 31.71
N GLU A 573 22.23 0.04 32.25
CA GLU A 573 22.08 -0.75 33.46
C GLU A 573 22.38 -2.19 33.05
N VAL A 574 23.52 -2.68 33.54
CA VAL A 574 23.98 -4.04 33.30
C VAL A 574 22.93 -4.97 33.91
N THR A 575 22.00 -5.44 33.09
CA THR A 575 21.00 -6.42 33.54
C THR A 575 21.73 -7.61 34.14
N PRO A 576 21.41 -8.02 35.38
CA PRO A 576 22.06 -9.16 36.01
C PRO A 576 21.84 -10.40 35.14
N LEU A 577 22.91 -11.17 34.90
CA LEU A 577 22.81 -12.40 34.11
C LEU A 577 21.89 -13.39 34.84
N PRO A 578 20.81 -13.87 34.22
CA PRO A 578 19.92 -14.83 34.86
C PRO A 578 20.63 -16.18 35.03
N LEU A 579 20.33 -16.89 36.12
CA LEU A 579 20.90 -18.20 36.43
C LEU A 579 20.66 -19.24 35.32
N GLU A 580 19.60 -19.07 34.53
CA GLU A 580 19.25 -19.94 33.40
C GLU A 580 20.36 -20.03 32.33
N VAL A 581 21.13 -18.95 32.15
CA VAL A 581 22.26 -18.91 31.20
C VAL A 581 23.38 -19.87 31.65
N PHE A 582 23.53 -20.08 32.96
CA PHE A 582 24.54 -20.98 33.52
C PHE A 582 24.10 -22.45 33.55
N CYS A 583 22.84 -22.78 33.22
CA CYS A 583 22.35 -24.17 33.18
C CYS A 583 23.23 -25.06 32.30
N GLY A 584 23.73 -24.54 31.17
CA GLY A 584 24.64 -25.29 30.29
C GLY A 584 25.95 -25.66 30.98
N LEU A 585 26.50 -24.76 31.80
CA LEU A 585 27.74 -24.98 32.54
C LEU A 585 27.53 -26.00 33.67
N TYR A 586 26.43 -25.90 34.42
CA TYR A 586 26.08 -26.89 35.43
C TYR A 586 25.88 -28.29 34.83
N TYR A 587 25.25 -28.37 33.66
CA TYR A 587 25.02 -29.62 32.95
C TYR A 587 26.34 -30.29 32.52
N ILE A 588 27.23 -29.54 31.85
CA ILE A 588 28.55 -30.05 31.42
C ILE A 588 29.39 -30.42 32.66
N GLY A 589 29.41 -29.58 33.69
CA GLY A 589 30.14 -29.85 34.93
C GLY A 589 29.67 -31.12 35.63
N SER A 590 28.35 -31.33 35.71
CA SER A 590 27.77 -32.54 36.32
C SER A 590 28.14 -33.81 35.53
N ILE A 591 28.14 -33.74 34.20
CA ILE A 591 28.57 -34.86 33.34
C ILE A 591 30.05 -35.18 33.56
N LEU A 592 30.92 -34.18 33.56
CA LEU A 592 32.36 -34.37 33.74
C LEU A 592 32.69 -34.93 35.13
N LEU A 593 32.05 -34.42 36.18
CA LEU A 593 32.20 -34.94 37.54
C LEU A 593 31.68 -36.38 37.66
N GLY A 594 30.51 -36.67 37.08
CA GLY A 594 29.96 -38.03 37.05
C GLY A 594 30.89 -39.02 36.32
N ALA A 595 31.46 -38.60 35.19
CA ALA A 595 32.44 -39.40 34.45
C ALA A 595 33.73 -39.64 35.26
N ALA A 596 34.21 -38.63 35.99
CA ALA A 596 35.39 -38.76 36.85
C ALA A 596 35.14 -39.74 38.02
N VAL A 597 33.97 -39.68 38.66
CA VAL A 597 33.58 -40.64 39.71
C VAL A 597 33.48 -42.06 39.15
N LEU A 598 32.88 -42.21 37.96
CA LEU A 598 32.80 -43.52 37.30
C LEU A 598 34.18 -44.08 36.98
N ALA A 599 35.09 -43.26 36.44
CA ALA A 599 36.48 -43.67 36.16
C ALA A 599 37.19 -44.12 37.44
N PHE A 600 37.05 -43.36 38.53
CA PHE A 600 37.62 -43.72 39.83
C PHE A 600 37.07 -45.04 40.38
N LEU A 601 35.76 -45.28 40.24
CA LEU A 601 35.15 -46.56 40.65
C LEU A 601 35.64 -47.72 39.77
N LEU A 602 35.82 -47.50 38.47
CA LEU A 602 36.38 -48.49 37.55
C LEU A 602 37.85 -48.81 37.86
N GLU A 603 38.65 -47.81 38.24
CA GLU A 603 40.01 -48.00 38.73
C GLU A 603 40.04 -48.81 40.03
N LEU A 604 39.15 -48.49 40.99
CA LEU A 604 39.05 -49.25 42.24
C LEU A 604 38.64 -50.71 42.00
N LEU A 605 37.73 -50.94 41.05
CA LEU A 605 37.28 -52.27 40.65
C LEU A 605 38.36 -53.03 39.87
N SER A 606 39.15 -52.35 39.03
CA SER A 606 40.25 -52.97 38.27
C SER A 606 41.40 -53.43 39.18
N VAL A 607 41.59 -52.79 40.33
CA VAL A 607 42.53 -53.27 41.36
C VAL A 607 42.09 -54.61 41.96
N ARG A 608 40.77 -54.89 42.02
CA ARG A 608 40.20 -56.11 42.62
C ARG A 608 39.90 -57.22 41.60
N VAL A 609 39.63 -56.89 40.33
CA VAL A 609 39.20 -57.85 39.31
C VAL A 609 40.24 -57.95 38.18
N ALA A 610 40.88 -59.12 38.06
CA ALA A 610 41.98 -59.35 37.11
C ALA A 610 41.61 -59.18 35.63
N TRP A 611 40.34 -59.39 35.26
CA TRP A 611 39.85 -59.17 33.89
C TRP A 611 39.78 -57.68 33.53
N LEU A 612 39.33 -56.82 34.45
CA LEU A 612 39.31 -55.36 34.27
C LEU A 612 40.72 -54.77 34.23
N ARG A 613 41.67 -55.34 34.99
CA ARG A 613 43.08 -54.93 34.95
C ARG A 613 43.74 -55.11 33.57
N ARG A 614 43.32 -56.11 32.78
CA ARG A 614 43.84 -56.35 31.41
C ARG A 614 43.24 -55.43 30.35
N PHE A 615 42.11 -54.78 30.64
CA PHE A 615 41.38 -53.95 29.67
C PHE A 615 41.59 -52.44 29.92
N LEU A 616 41.89 -52.03 31.16
CA LEU A 616 42.05 -50.63 31.58
C LEU A 616 43.51 -50.21 31.86
N GLY A 617 44.44 -51.14 32.07
CA GLY A 617 45.87 -50.88 32.24
C GLY A 617 46.66 -51.41 31.06
#